data_AF-U5CNY8-F1
#
_entry.id   AF-U5CNY8-F1
#
_cell.length_a   1.000
_cell.length_b   1.000
_cell.length_c   1.000
_cell.angle_alpha   90.00
_cell.angle_beta   90.00
_cell.angle_gamma   90.00
#
_symmetry.space_group_name_H-M   'P 1'
#
loop_
_entity.id
_entity.type
_entity.pdbx_description
1 polymer ?
#
loop_
_entity_poly.entity_id
_entity_poly.type
_entity_poly.pdbx_seq_one_letter_code
_entity_poly.pdbx_strand_id
1 'polypeptide(L)'
;MIVIQAKLIFLNQQAKQIVLDLMRRWSSCMRFAYKRLLEGYDRKTLKRDLQGMFDLNSRYVDDAIMKARGVLESSRQLDNNPKKVIFGGRDLFGKLQKRHINGKEYQKLKTKWQERRKGNLYSRGDKSKKGNLN
;
A
#
# COMPACT_ATOMS: atom_id res chain seq x y z
N MET A 1 -2.29 -9.19 -17.05
CA MET A 1 -3.11 -8.74 -15.90
C MET A 1 -3.60 -7.33 -16.18
N ILE A 2 -4.90 -7.11 -16.26
CA ILE A 2 -5.47 -5.76 -16.39
C ILE A 2 -5.52 -5.14 -15.00
N VAL A 3 -5.08 -3.89 -14.88
CA VAL A 3 -5.13 -3.13 -13.63
C VAL A 3 -5.98 -1.89 -13.87
N ILE A 4 -7.02 -1.71 -13.07
CA ILE A 4 -7.88 -0.53 -13.10
C ILE A 4 -7.64 0.24 -11.80
N GLN A 5 -7.51 1.56 -11.90
CA GLN A 5 -7.46 2.45 -10.75
C GLN A 5 -8.74 3.27 -10.72
N ALA A 6 -9.43 3.24 -9.57
CA ALA A 6 -10.65 3.98 -9.36
C ALA A 6 -10.58 4.76 -8.04
N LYS A 7 -11.26 5.90 -7.97
CA LYS A 7 -11.50 6.62 -6.73
C LYS A 7 -12.83 6.18 -6.16
N LEU A 8 -12.87 5.89 -4.87
CA LEU A 8 -14.10 5.58 -4.17
C LEU A 8 -14.79 6.88 -3.75
N ILE A 9 -16.08 6.98 -4.05
CA ILE A 9 -16.96 8.04 -3.58
C ILE A 9 -17.86 7.42 -2.52
N PHE A 10 -17.95 8.05 -1.35
CA PHE A 10 -18.74 7.56 -0.24
C PHE A 10 -19.89 8.50 0.05
N LEU A 11 -21.10 7.95 0.10
CA LEU A 11 -22.31 8.67 0.52
C LEU A 11 -22.50 8.63 2.05
N ASN A 12 -21.98 7.59 2.69
CA ASN A 12 -22.03 7.39 4.14
C ASN A 12 -20.64 7.60 4.77
N GLN A 13 -20.58 8.45 5.78
CA GLN A 13 -19.36 8.74 6.54
C GLN A 13 -18.83 7.51 7.31
N GLN A 14 -19.71 6.64 7.82
CA GLN A 14 -19.31 5.40 8.49
C GLN A 14 -18.64 4.43 7.50
N ALA A 15 -19.22 4.24 6.32
CA ALA A 15 -18.64 3.41 5.27
C ALA A 15 -17.27 3.95 4.82
N LYS A 16 -17.16 5.27 4.66
CA LYS A 16 -15.88 5.93 4.38
C LYS A 16 -14.84 5.61 5.46
N GLN A 17 -15.20 5.69 6.74
CA GLN A 17 -14.28 5.45 7.83
C GLN A 17 -13.79 3.99 7.87
N ILE A 18 -14.69 3.03 7.65
CA ILE A 18 -14.36 1.60 7.57
C ILE A 18 -13.37 1.34 6.44
N VAL A 19 -13.63 1.88 5.25
CA VAL A 19 -12.77 1.65 4.09
C VAL A 19 -11.42 2.36 4.23
N LEU A 20 -11.39 3.56 4.78
CA LEU A 20 -10.13 4.26 5.07
C LEU A 20 -9.28 3.52 6.10
N ASP A 21 -9.90 2.91 7.11
CA ASP A 21 -9.19 2.08 8.07
C ASP A 21 -8.64 0.79 7.43
N LEU A 22 -9.42 0.13 6.59
CA LEU A 22 -8.96 -1.02 5.79
C LEU A 22 -7.77 -0.66 4.89
N MET A 23 -7.87 0.44 4.13
CA MET A 23 -6.78 0.96 3.30
C MET A 23 -5.51 1.23 4.10
N ARG A 24 -5.66 1.83 5.30
CA ARG A 24 -4.56 2.14 6.21
C ARG A 24 -3.87 0.86 6.69
N ARG A 25 -4.63 -0.15 7.12
CA ARG A 25 -4.11 -1.44 7.58
C ARG A 25 -3.44 -2.20 6.44
N TRP A 26 -4.09 -2.30 5.29
CA TRP A 26 -3.55 -2.95 4.10
C TRP A 26 -2.25 -2.28 3.61
N SER A 27 -2.24 -0.95 3.49
CA SER A 27 -1.03 -0.21 3.10
C SER A 27 0.12 -0.38 4.09
N SER A 28 -0.19 -0.56 5.38
CA SER A 28 0.82 -0.82 6.41
C SER A 28 1.36 -2.25 6.32
N CYS A 29 0.47 -3.23 6.12
CA CYS A 29 0.82 -4.64 5.86
C CYS A 29 1.74 -4.77 4.65
N MET A 30 1.42 -4.12 3.53
CA MET A 30 2.26 -4.15 2.30
C MET A 30 3.68 -3.61 2.56
N ARG A 31 3.80 -2.46 3.25
CA ARG A 31 5.12 -1.89 3.58
C ARG A 31 5.91 -2.78 4.54
N PHE A 32 5.24 -3.38 5.51
CA PHE A 32 5.87 -4.30 6.44
C PHE A 32 6.36 -5.55 5.72
N ALA A 33 5.50 -6.15 4.88
CA ALA A 33 5.87 -7.28 4.03
C ALA A 33 7.07 -6.94 3.14
N TYR A 34 7.12 -5.74 2.55
CA TYR A 34 8.28 -5.28 1.76
C TYR A 34 9.58 -5.33 2.56
N LYS A 35 9.57 -4.79 3.78
CA LYS A 35 10.74 -4.82 4.67
C LYS A 35 11.16 -6.26 4.99
N ARG A 36 10.21 -7.14 5.31
CA ARG A 36 10.51 -8.55 5.61
C ARG A 36 11.03 -9.31 4.39
N LEU A 37 10.52 -9.03 3.19
CA LEU A 37 11.02 -9.62 1.95
C LEU A 37 12.48 -9.21 1.68
N LEU A 38 12.88 -7.98 2.04
CA LEU A 38 14.29 -7.55 1.98
C LEU A 38 15.18 -8.31 2.98
N GLU A 39 14.62 -8.75 4.10
CA GLU A 39 15.28 -9.54 5.14
C GLU A 39 15.28 -11.05 4.83
N GLY A 40 14.70 -11.47 3.69
CA GLY A 40 14.72 -12.87 3.24
C GLY A 40 13.53 -13.72 3.69
N TYR A 41 12.51 -13.13 4.34
CA TYR A 41 11.31 -13.88 4.74
C TYR A 41 10.52 -14.37 3.52
N ASP A 42 10.01 -15.59 3.62
CA ASP A 42 9.23 -16.22 2.55
C ASP A 42 7.74 -15.85 2.62
N ARG A 43 7.00 -16.11 1.54
CA ARG A 43 5.58 -15.78 1.46
C ARG A 43 4.74 -16.56 2.48
N LYS A 44 5.06 -17.82 2.76
CA LYS A 44 4.24 -18.67 3.63
C LYS A 44 4.28 -18.15 5.06
N THR A 45 5.47 -17.81 5.56
CA THR A 45 5.65 -17.22 6.89
C THR A 45 4.92 -15.88 6.99
N LEU A 46 5.12 -14.99 6.01
CA LEU A 46 4.45 -13.69 5.99
C LEU A 46 2.93 -13.82 5.96
N LYS A 47 2.38 -14.74 5.15
CA LYS A 47 0.93 -14.89 5.06
C LYS A 47 0.32 -15.36 6.38
N ARG A 48 1.02 -16.20 7.15
CA ARG A 48 0.56 -16.64 8.47
C ARG A 48 0.59 -15.48 9.47
N ASP A 49 1.74 -14.82 9.59
CA ASP A 49 2.00 -13.90 10.70
C ASP A 49 1.27 -12.55 10.51
N LEU A 50 1.10 -12.10 9.26
CA LEU A 50 0.53 -10.79 8.96
C LEU A 50 -1.01 -10.72 9.08
N GLN A 51 -1.72 -11.85 9.05
CA GLN A 51 -3.19 -11.86 9.19
C GLN A 51 -3.64 -11.33 10.55
N GLY A 52 -3.12 -11.92 11.64
CA GLY A 52 -3.41 -11.45 12.99
C GLY A 52 -2.80 -10.08 13.28
N MET A 53 -1.57 -9.83 12.81
CA MET A 53 -0.86 -8.58 13.07
C MET A 53 -1.55 -7.33 12.50
N PHE A 54 -2.19 -7.44 11.33
CA PHE A 54 -2.85 -6.32 10.67
C PHE A 54 -4.39 -6.41 10.67
N ASP A 55 -4.95 -7.44 11.32
CA ASP A 55 -6.38 -7.73 11.31
C ASP A 55 -6.96 -7.80 9.89
N LEU A 56 -6.26 -8.51 9.00
CA LEU A 56 -6.63 -8.66 7.60
C LEU A 56 -6.91 -10.12 7.28
N ASN A 57 -7.90 -10.36 6.41
CA ASN A 57 -8.14 -11.69 5.90
C ASN A 57 -6.93 -12.19 5.07
N SER A 58 -6.86 -13.51 4.88
CA SER A 58 -5.74 -14.14 4.20
C SER A 58 -5.52 -13.65 2.75
N ARG A 59 -6.56 -13.17 2.08
CA ARG A 59 -6.53 -12.71 0.70
C ARG A 59 -5.93 -11.31 0.59
N TYR A 60 -6.35 -10.37 1.43
CA TYR A 60 -5.77 -9.03 1.53
C TYR A 60 -4.29 -9.07 1.92
N VAL A 61 -3.92 -9.95 2.86
CA VAL A 61 -2.51 -10.17 3.22
C VAL A 61 -1.72 -10.69 2.03
N ASP A 62 -2.25 -11.69 1.31
CA ASP A 62 -1.57 -12.25 0.16
C ASP A 62 -1.38 -11.21 -0.96
N ASP A 63 -2.41 -10.41 -1.22
CA ASP A 63 -2.36 -9.31 -2.19
C ASP A 63 -1.38 -8.21 -1.76
N ALA A 64 -1.25 -7.94 -0.46
CA ALA A 64 -0.23 -7.03 0.09
C ALA A 64 1.19 -7.57 -0.12
N ILE A 65 1.43 -8.86 0.16
CA ILE A 65 2.73 -9.52 -0.09
C ILE A 65 3.05 -9.52 -1.58
N MET A 66 2.07 -9.82 -2.44
CA MET A 66 2.22 -9.79 -3.90
C MET A 66 2.63 -8.40 -4.38
N LYS A 67 1.95 -7.35 -3.89
CA LYS A 67 2.31 -5.96 -4.24
C LYS A 67 3.68 -5.57 -3.72
N ALA A 68 4.04 -5.97 -2.51
CA ALA A 68 5.37 -5.73 -1.96
C ALA A 68 6.47 -6.39 -2.81
N ARG A 69 6.27 -7.64 -3.24
CA ARG A 69 7.19 -8.33 -4.17
C ARG A 69 7.32 -7.60 -5.50
N GLY A 70 6.21 -7.17 -6.09
CA GLY A 70 6.25 -6.42 -7.35
C GLY A 70 7.03 -5.10 -7.23
N VAL A 71 6.92 -4.39 -6.10
CA VAL A 71 7.74 -3.19 -5.84
C VAL A 71 9.23 -3.55 -5.70
N LEU A 72 9.54 -4.67 -5.06
CA LEU A 72 10.92 -5.14 -4.88
C LEU A 72 11.57 -5.51 -6.22
N GLU A 73 10.84 -6.28 -7.04
CA GLU A 73 11.27 -6.68 -8.38
C GLU A 73 11.45 -5.47 -9.29
N SER A 74 10.48 -4.55 -9.31
CA SER A 74 10.59 -3.31 -10.08
C SER A 74 11.78 -2.45 -9.65
N SER A 75 12.07 -2.36 -8.34
CA SER A 75 13.25 -1.65 -7.86
C SER A 75 14.54 -2.28 -8.38
N ARG A 76 14.64 -3.61 -8.38
CA ARG A 76 15.81 -4.33 -8.89
C ARG A 76 15.97 -4.17 -10.41
N GLN A 77 14.88 -4.20 -11.16
CA GLN A 77 14.89 -4.03 -12.62
C GLN A 77 15.32 -2.63 -13.05
N LEU A 78 14.95 -1.60 -12.27
CA LEU A 78 15.31 -0.20 -12.55
C LEU A 78 16.69 0.20 -11.98
N ASP A 79 17.52 -0.79 -11.60
CA ASP A 79 18.81 -0.61 -10.92
C ASP A 79 18.77 0.34 -9.71
N ASN A 80 17.61 0.40 -9.05
CA ASN A 80 17.40 1.23 -7.88
C ASN A 80 17.68 0.42 -6.62
N ASN A 81 18.36 1.03 -5.65
CA ASN A 81 18.60 0.40 -4.36
C ASN A 81 17.28 0.09 -3.62
N PRO A 82 16.89 -1.19 -3.45
CA PRO A 82 15.62 -1.56 -2.81
C PRO A 82 15.51 -1.10 -1.35
N LYS A 83 16.63 -0.91 -0.65
CA LYS A 83 16.65 -0.40 0.73
C LYS A 83 16.26 1.09 0.81
N LYS A 84 16.23 1.82 -0.30
CA LYS A 84 15.95 3.27 -0.38
C LYS A 84 14.58 3.60 -0.97
N VAL A 85 13.66 2.63 -1.07
CA VAL A 85 12.31 2.87 -1.59
C VAL A 85 11.48 3.76 -0.64
N ILE A 86 10.86 4.81 -1.21
CA ILE A 86 10.00 5.75 -0.48
C ILE A 86 8.53 5.55 -0.88
N PHE A 87 7.75 4.91 -0.01
CA PHE A 87 6.30 4.76 -0.19
C PHE A 87 5.57 6.11 -0.02
N GLY A 88 4.69 6.42 -0.98
CA GLY A 88 4.00 7.71 -1.09
C GLY A 88 4.57 8.64 -2.16
N GLY A 89 5.68 8.24 -2.80
CA GLY A 89 6.33 8.97 -3.88
C GLY A 89 7.55 9.76 -3.39
N ARG A 90 8.70 9.54 -4.02
CA ARG A 90 9.99 10.13 -3.66
C ARG A 90 9.98 11.65 -3.78
N ASP A 91 9.46 12.18 -4.89
CA ASP A 91 9.41 13.63 -5.13
C ASP A 91 8.52 14.35 -4.13
N LEU A 92 7.38 13.74 -3.80
CA LEU A 92 6.42 14.29 -2.86
C LEU A 92 7.01 14.33 -1.44
N PHE A 93 7.72 13.26 -1.05
CA PHE A 93 8.49 13.22 0.18
C PHE A 93 9.61 14.27 0.20
N GLY A 94 10.36 14.42 -0.90
CA GLY A 94 11.41 15.43 -1.03
C GLY A 94 10.88 16.87 -0.88
N LYS A 95 9.70 17.17 -1.46
CA LYS A 95 9.03 18.47 -1.26
C LYS A 95 8.64 18.71 0.20
N LEU A 96 8.15 17.68 0.91
CA LEU A 96 7.83 17.77 2.33
C LEU A 96 9.08 18.00 3.19
N GLN A 97 10.19 17.34 2.88
CA GLN A 97 11.44 17.47 3.63
C GLN A 97 12.06 18.87 3.52
N LYS A 98 11.97 19.52 2.35
CA LYS A 98 12.54 20.86 2.12
C LYS A 98 11.86 21.97 2.91
N ARG A 99 10.58 21.83 3.29
CA ARG A 99 9.80 22.83 4.06
C ARG A 99 9.79 24.26 3.48
N HIS A 100 10.01 24.42 2.18
CA HIS A 100 9.90 25.74 1.52
C HIS A 100 8.44 26.17 1.32
N ILE A 101 7.50 25.21 1.34
CA ILE A 101 6.06 25.47 1.25
C ILE A 101 5.52 25.55 2.66
N ASN A 102 4.76 26.61 2.97
CA ASN A 102 4.25 26.90 4.31
C ASN A 102 2.72 26.97 4.36
N GLY A 103 2.18 26.99 5.58
CA GLY A 103 0.76 27.21 5.84
C GLY A 103 -0.16 26.17 5.20
N LYS A 104 -1.25 26.64 4.57
CA LYS A 104 -2.30 25.78 3.98
C LYS A 104 -1.77 24.87 2.87
N GLU A 105 -0.83 25.36 2.06
CA GLU A 105 -0.25 24.57 0.97
C GLU A 105 0.61 23.41 1.49
N TYR A 106 1.31 23.62 2.61
CA TYR A 106 2.06 22.53 3.27
C TYR A 106 1.12 21.43 3.77
N GLN A 107 -0.03 21.82 4.36
CA GLN A 107 -1.02 20.85 4.82
C GLN A 107 -1.62 20.05 3.67
N LYS A 108 -1.95 20.70 2.55
CA LYS A 108 -2.40 19.98 1.33
C LYS A 108 -1.35 18.99 0.83
N LEU A 109 -0.08 19.39 0.83
CA LEU A 109 1.02 18.51 0.43
C LEU A 109 1.15 17.30 1.35
N LYS A 110 1.05 17.53 2.67
CA LYS A 110 1.09 16.48 3.69
C LYS A 110 -0.06 15.50 3.52
N THR A 111 -1.28 16.00 3.34
CA THR A 111 -2.47 15.18 3.07
C THR A 111 -2.29 14.34 1.82
N LYS A 112 -1.84 14.94 0.71
CA LYS A 112 -1.58 14.23 -0.56
C LYS A 112 -0.56 13.11 -0.39
N TRP A 113 0.49 13.31 0.38
CA TRP A 113 1.49 12.26 0.64
C TRP A 113 0.94 11.15 1.51
N GLN A 114 0.18 11.51 2.54
CA GLN A 114 -0.50 10.53 3.38
C GLN A 114 -1.49 9.69 2.57
N GLU A 115 -2.31 10.30 1.71
CA GLU A 115 -3.25 9.59 0.82
C GLU A 115 -2.53 8.62 -0.11
N ARG A 116 -1.45 9.06 -0.78
CA ARG A 116 -0.65 8.16 -1.63
C ARG A 116 0.00 7.02 -0.85
N ARG A 117 0.34 7.25 0.42
CA ARG A 117 1.01 6.28 1.27
C ARG A 117 0.04 5.29 1.92
N LYS A 118 -1.17 5.72 2.31
CA LYS A 118 -2.08 4.92 3.15
C LYS A 118 -3.52 4.79 2.62
N GLY A 119 -3.85 5.44 1.51
CA GLY A 119 -5.19 5.47 0.90
C GLY A 119 -5.34 4.53 -0.28
N ASN A 120 -4.47 3.52 -0.41
CA ASN A 120 -4.58 2.51 -1.45
C ASN A 120 -5.07 1.19 -0.86
N LEU A 121 -5.93 0.52 -1.59
CA LEU A 121 -6.30 -0.87 -1.37
C LEU A 121 -6.15 -1.58 -2.71
N TYR A 122 -5.43 -2.70 -2.72
CA TYR A 122 -5.35 -3.55 -3.90
C TYR A 122 -6.20 -4.78 -3.65
N SER A 123 -7.09 -5.05 -4.60
CA SER A 123 -7.93 -6.23 -4.58
C SER A 123 -7.84 -6.92 -5.94
N ARG A 124 -7.64 -8.23 -5.93
CA ARG A 124 -7.44 -9.02 -7.16
C ARG A 124 -8.60 -9.99 -7.38
N GLY A 125 -9.23 -9.85 -8.54
CA GLY A 125 -10.17 -10.83 -9.08
C GLY A 125 -9.46 -12.00 -9.76
N ASP A 126 -10.08 -13.18 -9.69
CA ASP A 126 -9.67 -14.38 -10.42
C ASP A 126 -10.86 -14.86 -11.26
N LYS A 127 -10.67 -14.93 -12.58
CA LYS A 127 -11.73 -15.33 -13.53
C LYS A 127 -12.26 -16.74 -13.23
N SER A 128 -11.39 -17.67 -12.83
CA SER A 128 -11.79 -19.04 -12.45
C SER A 128 -12.59 -19.09 -11.15
N LYS A 129 -12.50 -18.03 -10.33
CA LYS A 129 -13.20 -17.89 -9.06
C LYS A 129 -14.33 -16.87 -9.10
N LYS A 130 -14.81 -16.53 -10.31
CA LYS A 130 -15.91 -15.58 -10.56
C LYS A 130 -15.65 -14.16 -10.01
N GLY A 131 -14.40 -13.74 -9.87
CA GLY A 131 -14.05 -12.36 -9.52
C GLY A 131 -13.25 -12.23 -8.23
N ASN A 132 -13.50 -11.16 -7.48
CA ASN A 132 -12.79 -10.83 -6.24
C ASN A 132 -13.22 -11.77 -5.11
N LEU A 133 -12.24 -12.33 -4.39
CA LEU A 133 -12.45 -13.26 -3.27
C LEU A 133 -12.46 -12.56 -1.90
N ASN A 134 -12.26 -11.23 -1.86
CA ASN A 134 -12.41 -10.42 -0.66
C ASN A 134 -13.85 -10.02 -0.43
#